data_AF-A0A6H3FC84-F1
#
_entry.id   AF-A0A6H3FC84-F1
#
_cell.length_a   1.000
_cell.length_b   1.000
_cell.length_c   1.000
_cell.angle_alpha   90.00
_cell.angle_beta   90.00
_cell.angle_gamma   90.00
#
_symmetry.space_group_name_H-M   'P 1'
#
loop_
_entity.id
_entity.type
_entity.pdbx_description
1 polymer ?
#
loop_
_entity_poly.entity_id
_entity_poly.type
_entity_poly.pdbx_seq_one_letter_code
_entity_poly.pdbx_strand_id
1 'polypeptide(L)'
;MLRSGLLLFALVFCLVGAAQAKEYQFTFVTMDIPDSCHFMPREGAIFVQDDNNHFFTLDIKPVDAATDPAAYAATLAANQNGGAVRAADGAWSFNVTGRSVPYAVTVLADADHMITMYTDMRRAQWPEDLKTALNSAKGKDPAVDALLRRIIAVH
;
A
#
# COMPACT_ATOMS: atom_id res chain seq x y z
N MET A 1 -11.24 61.26 -7.51
CA MET A 1 -9.84 60.99 -7.12
C MET A 1 -9.91 60.17 -5.82
N LEU A 2 -9.32 59.01 -5.61
CA LEU A 2 -8.39 58.19 -6.37
C LEU A 2 -8.43 56.78 -5.72
N ARG A 3 -8.73 55.75 -6.54
CA ARG A 3 -8.15 54.39 -6.56
C ARG A 3 -8.12 53.51 -5.29
N SER A 4 -8.92 52.43 -5.36
CA SER A 4 -8.45 51.03 -5.34
C SER A 4 -7.33 50.67 -4.35
N GLY A 5 -7.70 50.36 -3.10
CA GLY A 5 -6.87 49.57 -2.19
C GLY A 5 -7.12 48.07 -2.40
N LEU A 6 -6.29 47.46 -3.25
CA LEU A 6 -6.15 46.02 -3.53
C LEU A 6 -6.47 45.16 -2.28
N LEU A 7 -7.42 44.20 -2.31
CA LEU A 7 -7.27 42.92 -3.01
C LEU A 7 -5.82 42.35 -2.94
N LEU A 8 -5.28 42.23 -1.72
CA LEU A 8 -4.25 41.22 -1.43
C LEU A 8 -4.90 40.04 -0.69
N PHE A 9 -5.87 39.44 -1.38
CA PHE A 9 -6.34 38.09 -1.09
C PHE A 9 -5.23 37.11 -1.52
N ALA A 10 -4.82 36.27 -0.58
CA ALA A 10 -4.81 34.83 -0.80
C ALA A 10 -3.91 34.22 -1.90
N LEU A 11 -2.67 34.68 -2.08
CA LEU A 11 -1.76 34.03 -3.04
C LEU A 11 -0.32 33.81 -2.54
N VAL A 12 -0.15 33.34 -1.29
CA VAL A 12 1.18 32.97 -0.76
C VAL A 12 1.19 31.54 -0.17
N PHE A 13 0.29 30.65 -0.59
CA PHE A 13 0.18 29.31 0.02
C PHE A 13 0.39 28.08 -0.86
N CYS A 14 0.71 28.17 -2.15
CA CYS A 14 0.83 26.96 -2.98
C CYS A 14 2.03 26.96 -3.93
N LEU A 15 3.23 27.20 -3.41
CA LEU A 15 4.47 26.84 -4.10
C LEU A 15 5.41 26.08 -3.17
N VAL A 16 4.87 25.12 -2.42
CA VAL A 16 5.65 23.92 -2.12
C VAL A 16 5.56 23.09 -3.39
N GLY A 17 6.67 22.96 -4.13
CA GLY A 17 6.70 22.14 -5.33
C GLY A 17 6.14 20.77 -4.98
N ALA A 18 4.97 20.42 -5.52
CA ALA A 18 4.45 19.09 -5.36
C ALA A 18 5.52 18.15 -5.89
N ALA A 19 6.07 17.29 -5.03
CA ALA A 19 6.87 16.16 -5.48
C ALA A 19 6.05 15.50 -6.60
N GLN A 20 6.58 15.49 -7.82
CA GLN A 20 5.81 15.01 -8.96
C GLN A 20 5.65 13.51 -8.79
N ALA A 21 4.44 13.07 -8.45
CA ALA A 21 4.14 11.65 -8.47
C ALA A 21 4.08 11.20 -9.93
N LYS A 22 4.83 10.13 -10.24
CA LYS A 22 4.84 9.52 -11.57
C LYS A 22 3.99 8.26 -11.55
N GLU A 23 3.15 8.08 -12.57
CA GLU A 23 2.39 6.84 -12.73
C GLU A 23 3.32 5.71 -13.16
N TYR A 24 3.25 4.59 -12.44
CA TYR A 24 3.94 3.34 -12.74
C TYR A 24 2.94 2.25 -13.08
N GLN A 25 3.34 1.42 -14.05
CA GLN A 25 2.53 0.35 -14.61
C GLN A 25 3.12 -1.00 -14.17
N PHE A 26 2.42 -1.71 -13.29
CA PHE A 26 2.80 -3.05 -12.81
C PHE A 26 1.88 -4.11 -13.44
N THR A 27 2.13 -5.39 -13.16
CA THR A 27 1.37 -6.50 -13.77
C THR A 27 -0.13 -6.38 -13.51
N PHE A 28 -0.53 -6.21 -12.25
CA PHE A 28 -1.93 -6.21 -11.83
C PHE A 28 -2.49 -4.83 -11.50
N VAL A 29 -1.62 -3.84 -11.28
CA VAL A 29 -2.01 -2.51 -10.80
C VAL A 29 -1.29 -1.39 -11.52
N THR A 30 -1.87 -0.19 -11.47
CA THR A 30 -1.18 1.08 -11.70
C THR A 30 -1.08 1.83 -10.38
N MET A 31 -0.05 2.64 -10.19
CA MET A 31 0.16 3.39 -8.96
C MET A 31 1.00 4.64 -9.23
N ASP A 32 0.63 5.75 -8.61
CA ASP A 32 1.42 6.98 -8.62
C ASP A 32 2.44 6.93 -7.48
N ILE A 33 3.73 7.01 -7.81
CA ILE A 33 4.81 6.98 -6.81
C ILE A 33 5.50 8.36 -6.80
N PRO A 34 5.45 9.10 -5.68
CA PRO A 34 6.18 10.35 -5.51
C PRO A 34 7.70 10.15 -5.59
N ASP A 35 8.43 11.13 -6.13
CA ASP A 35 9.90 11.11 -6.22
C ASP A 35 10.60 11.00 -4.85
N SER A 36 9.89 11.34 -3.76
CA SER A 36 10.36 11.20 -2.37
C SER A 36 10.31 9.76 -1.85
N CYS A 37 9.68 8.85 -2.58
CA CYS A 37 9.60 7.44 -2.23
C CYS A 37 10.54 6.61 -3.11
N HIS A 38 11.21 5.65 -2.48
CA HIS A 38 11.93 4.60 -3.17
C HIS A 38 10.97 3.44 -3.44
N PHE A 39 11.05 2.85 -4.62
CA PHE A 39 10.27 1.63 -4.91
C PHE A 39 11.09 0.59 -5.65
N MET A 40 10.76 -0.67 -5.42
CA MET A 40 11.37 -1.81 -6.11
C MET A 40 10.32 -2.87 -6.43
N PRO A 41 10.18 -3.26 -7.71
CA PRO A 41 9.47 -4.48 -8.04
C PRO A 41 10.33 -5.69 -7.63
N ARG A 42 9.77 -6.59 -6.82
CA ARG A 42 10.40 -7.84 -6.38
C ARG A 42 9.50 -9.03 -6.69
N GLU A 43 9.90 -9.86 -7.65
CA GLU A 43 9.26 -11.16 -7.89
C GLU A 43 7.72 -11.11 -8.03
N GLY A 44 7.16 -10.01 -8.56
CA GLY A 44 5.71 -9.80 -8.68
C GLY A 44 5.09 -8.91 -7.59
N ALA A 45 5.82 -8.62 -6.51
CA ALA A 45 5.46 -7.68 -5.47
C ALA A 45 6.02 -6.26 -5.71
N ILE A 46 5.35 -5.25 -5.19
CA ILE A 46 5.72 -3.84 -5.30
C ILE A 46 6.05 -3.35 -3.89
N PHE A 47 7.33 -3.13 -3.61
CA PHE A 47 7.80 -2.53 -2.35
C PHE A 47 7.95 -1.03 -2.52
N VAL A 48 7.38 -0.24 -1.61
CA VAL A 48 7.49 1.23 -1.59
C VAL A 48 7.89 1.68 -0.19
N GLN A 49 8.86 2.59 -0.11
CA GLN A 49 9.49 3.02 1.13
C GLN A 49 9.86 4.51 1.09
N ASP A 50 9.73 5.21 2.21
CA ASP A 50 10.23 6.58 2.38
C ASP A 50 11.66 6.62 2.95
N ASP A 51 12.28 7.80 3.02
CA ASP A 51 13.63 7.98 3.58
C ASP A 51 13.74 7.62 5.08
N ASN A 52 12.63 7.57 5.82
CA ASN A 52 12.58 7.22 7.24
C ASN A 52 12.32 5.72 7.48
N ASN A 53 12.38 4.90 6.43
CA ASN A 53 12.10 3.47 6.43
C ASN A 53 10.67 3.09 6.82
N HIS A 54 9.69 3.98 6.62
CA HIS A 54 8.29 3.59 6.55
C HIS A 54 8.03 2.90 5.22
N PHE A 55 7.25 1.83 5.20
CA PHE A 55 7.06 1.06 3.98
C PHE A 55 5.72 0.35 3.89
N PHE A 56 5.36 0.00 2.66
CA PHE A 56 4.41 -1.04 2.36
C PHE A 56 4.90 -1.94 1.21
N THR A 57 4.32 -3.14 1.14
CA THR A 57 4.46 -4.02 -0.02
C THR A 57 3.09 -4.47 -0.48
N LEU A 58 2.84 -4.44 -1.78
CA LEU A 58 1.68 -5.09 -2.41
C LEU A 58 2.18 -6.27 -3.25
N ASP A 59 1.84 -7.49 -2.86
CA ASP A 59 2.08 -8.71 -3.64
C ASP A 59 0.74 -9.22 -4.17
N ILE A 60 0.58 -9.27 -5.49
CA ILE A 60 -0.66 -9.71 -6.15
C ILE A 60 -0.29 -10.83 -7.10
N LYS A 61 -1.01 -11.94 -7.00
CA LYS A 61 -0.80 -13.10 -7.87
C LYS A 61 -2.12 -13.81 -8.21
N PRO A 62 -2.16 -14.55 -9.32
CA PRO A 62 -3.27 -15.45 -9.60
C PRO A 62 -3.38 -16.50 -8.50
N VAL A 63 -4.60 -16.91 -8.19
CA VAL A 63 -4.87 -17.98 -7.23
C VAL A 63 -5.24 -19.26 -7.98
N ASP A 64 -4.57 -20.36 -7.66
CA ASP A 64 -5.01 -21.67 -8.15
C ASP A 64 -6.25 -22.10 -7.37
N ALA A 65 -7.21 -22.78 -8.02
CA ALA A 65 -8.48 -23.21 -7.40
C ALA A 65 -8.32 -24.08 -6.13
N ALA A 66 -7.15 -24.69 -5.93
CA ALA A 66 -6.83 -25.50 -4.75
C ALA A 66 -6.18 -24.69 -3.60
N THR A 67 -5.89 -23.41 -3.81
CA THR A 67 -5.23 -22.57 -2.81
C THR A 67 -6.24 -22.16 -1.75
N ASP A 68 -6.01 -22.59 -0.51
CA ASP A 68 -6.73 -22.07 0.66
C ASP A 68 -5.99 -20.83 1.21
N PRO A 69 -6.59 -19.63 1.14
CA PRO A 69 -5.95 -18.41 1.65
C PRO A 69 -5.65 -18.46 3.16
N ALA A 70 -6.45 -19.19 3.93
CA ALA A 70 -6.21 -19.36 5.37
C ALA A 70 -4.95 -20.18 5.63
N ALA A 71 -4.81 -21.32 4.94
CA ALA A 71 -3.62 -22.16 4.99
C ALA A 71 -2.37 -21.42 4.45
N TYR A 72 -2.54 -20.62 3.40
CA TYR A 72 -1.47 -19.77 2.87
C TYR A 72 -1.00 -18.76 3.93
N ALA A 73 -1.92 -18.02 4.57
CA ALA A 73 -1.57 -17.06 5.61
C ALA A 73 -0.90 -17.72 6.82
N ALA A 74 -1.37 -18.89 7.24
CA ALA A 74 -0.76 -19.67 8.33
C ALA A 74 0.67 -20.13 7.99
N THR A 75 0.87 -20.61 6.76
CA THR A 75 2.19 -21.01 6.26
C THR A 75 3.13 -19.81 6.16
N LEU A 76 2.64 -18.68 5.66
CA LEU A 76 3.41 -17.44 5.55
C LEU A 76 3.82 -16.91 6.93
N ALA A 77 2.91 -16.94 7.91
CA ALA A 77 3.19 -16.58 9.28
C ALA A 77 4.29 -17.47 9.87
N ALA A 78 4.18 -18.80 9.73
CA ALA A 78 5.20 -19.72 10.21
C ALA A 78 6.57 -19.48 9.57
N ASN A 79 6.62 -19.30 8.24
CA ASN A 79 7.87 -19.07 7.50
C ASN A 79 8.56 -17.76 7.88
N GLN A 80 7.81 -16.76 8.33
CA GLN A 80 8.35 -15.45 8.71
C GLN A 80 8.56 -15.30 10.22
N ASN A 81 8.40 -16.37 11.01
CA ASN A 81 8.36 -16.29 12.49
C ASN A 81 7.33 -15.25 12.99
N GLY A 82 6.19 -15.17 12.30
CA GLY A 82 5.08 -14.30 12.63
C GLY A 82 4.25 -14.83 13.81
N GLY A 83 3.42 -13.94 14.35
CA GLY A 83 2.44 -14.27 15.39
C GLY A 83 1.25 -15.09 14.86
N ALA A 84 0.31 -15.38 15.76
CA ALA A 84 -0.91 -16.10 15.41
C ALA A 84 -1.74 -15.35 14.35
N VAL A 85 -2.22 -16.10 13.35
CA VAL A 85 -3.10 -15.58 12.30
C VAL A 85 -4.50 -15.32 12.87
N ARG A 86 -5.02 -14.14 12.58
CA ARG A 86 -6.37 -13.69 12.94
C ARG A 86 -7.20 -13.57 11.67
N ALA A 87 -8.40 -14.14 11.67
CA ALA A 87 -9.35 -14.01 10.56
C ALA A 87 -10.42 -12.98 10.91
N ALA A 88 -10.64 -12.01 10.01
CA ALA A 88 -11.70 -11.00 10.12
C ALA A 88 -12.11 -10.51 8.72
N ASP A 89 -13.40 -10.36 8.47
CA ASP A 89 -13.96 -9.78 7.23
C ASP A 89 -13.42 -10.39 5.91
N GLY A 90 -13.13 -11.70 5.94
CA GLY A 90 -12.57 -12.43 4.79
C GLY A 90 -11.09 -12.13 4.52
N ALA A 91 -10.38 -11.58 5.49
CA ALA A 91 -8.94 -11.36 5.49
C ALA A 91 -8.27 -12.14 6.62
N TRP A 92 -7.01 -12.52 6.40
CA TRP A 92 -6.17 -13.22 7.38
C TRP A 92 -4.94 -12.38 7.67
N SER A 93 -4.78 -11.95 8.91
CA SER A 93 -3.72 -11.04 9.31
C SER A 93 -2.87 -11.58 10.45
N PHE A 94 -1.58 -11.29 10.40
CA PHE A 94 -0.62 -11.58 11.46
C PHE A 94 0.46 -10.50 11.51
N ASN A 95 1.22 -10.46 12.60
CA ASN A 95 2.30 -9.50 12.77
C ASN A 95 3.63 -10.22 12.72
N VAL A 96 4.65 -9.57 12.18
CA VAL A 96 6.03 -10.05 12.13
C VAL A 96 6.95 -8.95 12.63
N THR A 97 8.08 -9.32 13.25
CA THR A 97 9.17 -8.39 13.52
C THR A 97 10.41 -8.84 12.75
N GLY A 98 10.66 -8.20 11.60
CA GLY A 98 11.83 -8.47 10.78
C GLY A 98 12.90 -7.40 10.99
N ARG A 99 14.13 -7.79 11.31
CA ARG A 99 15.27 -6.85 11.51
C ARG A 99 14.92 -5.65 12.42
N SER A 100 14.22 -5.90 13.52
CA SER A 100 13.74 -4.91 14.50
C SER A 100 12.64 -3.96 14.00
N VAL A 101 12.05 -4.19 12.83
CA VAL A 101 10.92 -3.41 12.32
C VAL A 101 9.64 -4.25 12.40
N PRO A 102 8.64 -3.84 13.21
CA PRO A 102 7.36 -4.52 13.27
C PRO A 102 6.49 -4.16 12.06
N TYR A 103 5.94 -5.16 11.39
CA TYR A 103 5.01 -4.98 10.29
C TYR A 103 3.82 -5.95 10.39
N ALA A 104 2.67 -5.48 9.93
CA ALA A 104 1.49 -6.29 9.74
C ALA A 104 1.54 -6.93 8.34
N VAL A 105 1.07 -8.18 8.27
CA VAL A 105 0.82 -8.88 7.01
C VAL A 105 -0.66 -9.19 6.95
N THR A 106 -1.31 -8.86 5.85
CA THR A 106 -2.72 -9.19 5.59
C THR A 106 -2.82 -9.91 4.26
N VAL A 107 -3.52 -11.03 4.26
CA VAL A 107 -3.83 -11.82 3.07
C VAL A 107 -5.32 -11.71 2.80
N LEU A 108 -5.68 -11.46 1.55
CA LEU A 108 -7.05 -11.43 1.08
C LEU A 108 -7.09 -12.08 -0.31
N ALA A 109 -8.14 -12.83 -0.61
CA ALA A 109 -8.29 -13.49 -1.91
C ALA A 109 -9.74 -13.40 -2.40
N ASP A 110 -9.88 -13.47 -3.72
CA ASP A 110 -11.13 -13.80 -4.41
C ASP A 110 -10.97 -15.13 -5.16
N ALA A 111 -11.81 -15.38 -6.17
CA ALA A 111 -11.79 -16.62 -6.95
C ALA A 111 -10.58 -16.75 -7.88
N ASP A 112 -9.98 -15.63 -8.29
CA ASP A 112 -8.98 -15.56 -9.37
C ASP A 112 -7.64 -14.98 -8.89
N HIS A 113 -7.63 -14.21 -7.80
CA HIS A 113 -6.47 -13.49 -7.31
C HIS A 113 -6.32 -13.56 -5.79
N MET A 114 -5.07 -13.49 -5.34
CA MET A 114 -4.70 -13.30 -3.95
C MET A 114 -3.78 -12.08 -3.83
N ILE A 115 -4.09 -11.21 -2.87
CA ILE A 115 -3.28 -10.07 -2.47
C ILE A 115 -2.70 -10.29 -1.08
N THR A 116 -1.40 -10.08 -0.94
CA THR A 116 -0.69 -10.03 0.33
C THR A 116 -0.12 -8.63 0.51
N MET A 117 -0.57 -7.94 1.55
CA MET A 117 -0.09 -6.61 1.89
C MET A 117 0.79 -6.68 3.14
N TYR A 118 1.98 -6.08 3.04
CA TYR A 118 2.88 -5.87 4.16
C TYR A 118 2.85 -4.39 4.51
N THR A 119 2.73 -4.06 5.79
CA THR A 119 2.55 -2.68 6.23
C THR A 119 3.34 -2.44 7.50
N ASP A 120 4.28 -1.49 7.47
CA ASP A 120 4.91 -1.00 8.68
C ASP A 120 3.84 -0.58 9.71
N MET A 121 3.93 -1.11 10.93
CA MET A 121 2.97 -0.82 11.99
C MET A 121 2.99 0.65 12.45
N ARG A 122 3.99 1.43 12.06
CA ARG A 122 4.07 2.89 12.28
C ARG A 122 3.27 3.69 11.27
N ARG A 123 2.21 3.11 10.66
CA ARG A 123 1.37 3.77 9.65
C ARG A 123 0.86 5.16 10.03
N ALA A 124 0.53 5.37 11.31
CA ALA A 124 0.10 6.69 11.80
C ALA A 124 1.15 7.80 11.63
N GLN A 125 2.43 7.44 11.49
CA GLN A 125 3.57 8.35 11.35
C GLN A 125 4.02 8.48 9.88
N TRP A 126 3.37 7.79 8.94
CA TRP A 126 3.76 7.85 7.55
C TRP A 126 3.67 9.26 7.00
N PRO A 127 4.62 9.67 6.14
CA PRO A 127 4.48 10.89 5.36
C PRO A 127 3.28 10.78 4.40
N GLU A 128 2.72 11.93 4.05
CA GLU A 128 1.59 11.99 3.11
C GLU A 128 1.93 11.40 1.74
N ASP A 129 3.18 11.51 1.28
CA ASP A 129 3.63 10.94 0.01
C ASP A 129 3.49 9.40 -0.02
N LEU A 130 3.88 8.72 1.05
CA LEU A 130 3.76 7.25 1.15
C LEU A 130 2.28 6.82 1.23
N LYS A 131 1.45 7.58 1.96
CA LYS A 131 0.00 7.35 2.01
C LYS A 131 -0.65 7.55 0.65
N THR A 132 -0.25 8.61 -0.06
CA THR A 132 -0.73 8.94 -1.39
C THR A 132 -0.35 7.86 -2.39
N ALA A 133 0.89 7.34 -2.31
CA ALA A 133 1.31 6.22 -3.12
C ALA A 133 0.40 5.01 -2.94
N LEU A 134 0.17 4.56 -1.70
CA LEU A 134 -0.73 3.44 -1.41
C LEU A 134 -2.16 3.70 -1.92
N ASN A 135 -2.71 4.89 -1.65
CA ASN A 135 -4.09 5.24 -2.02
C ASN A 135 -4.28 5.46 -3.54
N SER A 136 -3.20 5.70 -4.29
CA SER A 136 -3.24 5.85 -5.74
C SER A 136 -3.32 4.51 -6.49
N ALA A 137 -3.06 3.40 -5.81
CA ALA A 137 -3.04 2.08 -6.41
C ALA A 137 -4.42 1.72 -6.98
N LYS A 138 -4.46 1.30 -8.25
CA LYS A 138 -5.67 0.91 -8.98
C LYS A 138 -5.48 -0.43 -9.65
N GLY A 139 -6.47 -1.31 -9.56
CA GLY A 139 -6.46 -2.58 -10.29
C GLY A 139 -6.59 -2.36 -11.81
N LYS A 140 -5.88 -3.16 -12.60
CA LYS A 140 -5.99 -3.15 -14.07
C LYS A 140 -7.25 -3.84 -14.57
N ASP A 141 -7.88 -4.66 -13.73
CA ASP A 141 -9.19 -5.24 -13.94
C ASP A 141 -10.10 -5.04 -12.71
N PRO A 142 -11.42 -5.19 -12.85
CA PRO A 142 -12.37 -4.93 -11.77
C PRO A 142 -12.23 -5.86 -10.56
N ALA A 143 -11.78 -7.11 -10.73
CA ALA A 143 -11.64 -8.06 -9.63
C ALA A 143 -10.45 -7.66 -8.75
N VAL A 144 -9.29 -7.40 -9.38
CA VAL A 144 -8.11 -6.89 -8.68
C VAL A 144 -8.40 -5.54 -8.03
N ASP A 145 -9.10 -4.62 -8.69
CA ASP A 145 -9.43 -3.31 -8.11
C ASP A 145 -10.32 -3.44 -6.86
N ALA A 146 -11.32 -4.33 -6.91
CA ALA A 146 -12.17 -4.61 -5.75
C ALA A 146 -11.37 -5.23 -4.59
N LEU A 147 -10.48 -6.17 -4.90
CA LEU A 147 -9.59 -6.81 -3.92
C LEU A 147 -8.67 -5.79 -3.25
N LEU A 148 -8.07 -4.90 -4.05
CA LEU A 148 -7.17 -3.85 -3.61
C LEU A 148 -7.85 -2.85 -2.68
N ARG A 149 -9.05 -2.36 -3.06
CA ARG A 149 -9.83 -1.45 -2.20
C ARG A 149 -10.18 -2.10 -0.86
N ARG A 150 -10.53 -3.39 -0.87
CA ARG A 150 -10.83 -4.13 0.37
C ARG A 150 -9.61 -4.21 1.27
N ILE A 151 -8.44 -4.60 0.75
CA ILE A 151 -7.26 -4.73 1.61
C ILE A 151 -6.77 -3.37 2.12
N ILE A 152 -6.83 -2.31 1.32
CA ILE A 152 -6.45 -0.96 1.75
C ILE A 152 -7.37 -0.47 2.88
N ALA A 153 -8.65 -0.81 2.86
CA ALA A 153 -9.60 -0.41 3.90
C ALA A 153 -9.40 -1.14 5.25
N VAL A 154 -8.70 -2.28 5.28
CA VAL A 154 -8.36 -3.00 6.51
C VAL A 154 -7.24 -2.33 7.28
N HIS A 155 -6.40 -1.55 6.60
CA HIS A 155 -5.20 -0.92 7.16
C HIS A 155 -5.38 0.59 7.33
#